data_AF-A0A396I094-F1
#
_entry.id   AF-A0A396I094-F1
#
_cell.length_a   1.000
_cell.length_b   1.000
_cell.length_c   1.000
_cell.angle_alpha   90.00
_cell.angle_beta   90.00
_cell.angle_gamma   90.00
#
_symmetry.space_group_name_H-M   'P 1'
#
loop_
_entity.id
_entity.type
_entity.pdbx_description
1 polymer ?
#
loop_
_entity_poly.entity_id
_entity_poly.type
_entity_poly.pdbx_seq_one_letter_code
_entity_poly.pdbx_strand_id
1 'polypeptide(L)'
;MRRPTATKAKREQQAVDDQINNHHNRNNKEDENNLAECKHKKKLGSKKPKMRVTKPSEKFRFTFDWENTEDLYEDLNILYHNPDEARRLFGRGFRGRMDRCEQEKLAAKNFKEMHDQIKNKDDSIGGEAFNDLLI
;
A
#
# COMPACT_ATOMS: atom_id res chain seq x y z
N MET A 1 -5.36 -25.63 34.48
CA MET A 1 -5.28 -25.17 33.07
C MET A 1 -5.77 -26.29 32.16
N ARG A 2 -6.77 -26.05 31.28
CA ARG A 2 -7.28 -27.05 30.33
C ARG A 2 -6.41 -27.02 29.07
N ARG A 3 -5.77 -28.15 28.71
CA ARG A 3 -5.01 -28.26 27.45
C ARG A 3 -5.99 -28.32 26.27
N PRO A 4 -5.74 -27.60 25.17
CA PRO A 4 -6.56 -27.74 23.97
C PRO A 4 -6.52 -29.19 23.47
N THR A 5 -7.69 -29.73 23.10
CA THR A 5 -7.80 -31.08 22.54
C THR A 5 -7.16 -31.12 21.16
N ALA A 6 -6.52 -32.24 20.80
CA ALA A 6 -5.75 -32.38 19.56
C ALA A 6 -6.53 -32.00 18.28
N THR A 7 -7.85 -32.16 18.29
CA THR A 7 -8.75 -31.79 17.19
C THR A 7 -8.89 -30.28 17.02
N LYS A 8 -8.85 -29.51 18.11
CA LYS A 8 -8.94 -28.04 18.07
C LYS A 8 -7.65 -27.42 17.50
N ALA A 9 -6.50 -27.95 17.90
CA ALA A 9 -5.20 -27.51 17.40
C ALA A 9 -5.05 -27.75 15.88
N LYS A 10 -5.51 -28.90 15.37
CA LYS A 10 -5.49 -29.18 13.91
C LYS A 10 -6.38 -28.24 13.10
N ARG A 11 -7.55 -27.87 13.63
CA ARG A 11 -8.50 -26.97 12.96
C ARG A 11 -7.99 -25.52 12.93
N GLU A 12 -7.31 -25.10 13.99
CA GLU A 12 -6.64 -23.79 14.06
C GLU A 12 -5.44 -23.73 13.10
N GLN A 13 -4.62 -24.79 13.04
CA GLN A 13 -3.49 -24.86 12.10
C GLN A 13 -3.96 -24.80 10.64
N GLN A 14 -5.00 -25.56 10.29
CA GLN A 14 -5.54 -25.56 8.93
C GLN A 14 -6.13 -24.19 8.53
N ALA A 15 -6.78 -23.49 9.46
CA ALA A 15 -7.28 -22.14 9.19
C ALA A 15 -6.15 -21.10 8.98
N VAL A 16 -4.99 -21.29 9.62
CA VAL A 16 -3.80 -20.46 9.40
C VAL A 16 -3.17 -20.77 8.04
N ASP A 17 -3.03 -22.04 7.69
CA ASP A 17 -2.47 -22.47 6.40
C ASP A 17 -3.34 -22.00 5.22
N ASP A 18 -4.67 -22.05 5.36
CA ASP A 18 -5.63 -21.54 4.37
C ASP A 18 -5.55 -20.02 4.21
N GLN A 19 -5.26 -19.28 5.29
CA GLN A 19 -5.03 -17.83 5.23
C GLN A 19 -3.72 -17.49 4.52
N ILE A 20 -2.65 -18.23 4.81
CA ILE A 20 -1.34 -18.06 4.18
C ILE A 20 -1.44 -18.33 2.67
N ASN A 21 -2.10 -19.43 2.27
CA ASN A 21 -2.29 -19.76 0.86
C ASN A 21 -3.12 -18.71 0.11
N ASN A 22 -4.19 -18.19 0.73
CA ASN A 22 -4.98 -17.11 0.13
C ASN A 22 -4.18 -15.82 -0.03
N HIS A 23 -3.36 -15.44 0.96
CA HIS A 23 -2.51 -14.27 0.87
C HIS A 23 -1.44 -14.44 -0.22
N HIS A 24 -0.79 -15.60 -0.28
CA HIS A 24 0.20 -15.92 -1.30
C HIS A 24 -0.37 -15.86 -2.73
N ASN A 25 -1.58 -16.40 -2.93
CA ASN A 25 -2.25 -16.38 -4.24
C ASN A 25 -2.63 -14.95 -4.68
N ARG A 26 -3.00 -14.06 -3.75
CA ARG A 26 -3.27 -12.64 -4.05
C ARG A 26 -2.01 -11.91 -4.48
N ASN A 27 -0.92 -12.06 -3.73
CA ASN A 27 0.36 -11.41 -4.03
C ASN A 27 0.89 -11.85 -5.40
N ASN A 28 0.85 -13.16 -5.70
CA ASN A 28 1.24 -13.68 -7.02
C ASN A 28 0.41 -13.05 -8.16
N LYS A 29 -0.89 -12.81 -7.95
CA LYS A 29 -1.75 -12.16 -8.96
C LYS A 29 -1.37 -10.69 -9.15
N GLU A 30 -1.02 -9.98 -8.09
CA GLU A 30 -0.56 -8.59 -8.13
C GLU A 30 0.79 -8.47 -8.83
N ASP A 31 1.71 -9.41 -8.60
CA ASP A 31 3.02 -9.47 -9.26
C ASP A 31 2.89 -9.75 -10.77
N GLU A 32 2.00 -10.68 -11.16
CA GLU A 32 1.71 -10.98 -12.56
C GLU A 32 1.09 -9.78 -13.30
N ASN A 33 0.17 -9.06 -12.64
CA ASN A 33 -0.40 -7.82 -13.19
C ASN A 33 0.66 -6.73 -13.36
N ASN A 34 1.52 -6.54 -12.35
CA ASN A 34 2.65 -5.61 -12.39
C ASN A 34 3.58 -5.90 -13.57
N LEU A 35 3.91 -7.18 -13.77
CA LEU A 35 4.77 -7.61 -14.87
C LEU A 35 4.11 -7.40 -16.24
N ALA A 36 2.81 -7.68 -16.36
CA ALA A 36 2.04 -7.47 -17.57
C ALA A 36 1.98 -5.98 -17.96
N GLU A 37 1.73 -5.10 -17.00
CA GLU A 37 1.64 -3.66 -17.23
C GLU A 37 2.99 -3.04 -17.56
N CYS A 38 4.06 -3.42 -16.87
CA CYS A 38 5.42 -3.01 -17.21
C CYS A 38 5.79 -3.41 -18.65
N LYS A 39 5.45 -4.64 -19.07
CA LYS A 39 5.68 -5.11 -20.44
C LYS A 39 4.85 -4.31 -21.45
N HIS A 40 3.58 -4.06 -21.14
CA HIS A 40 2.66 -3.34 -22.03
C HIS A 40 3.03 -1.87 -22.20
N LYS A 41 3.43 -1.17 -21.13
CA LYS A 41 3.78 0.26 -21.18
C LYS A 41 5.19 0.51 -21.75
N LYS A 42 6.18 -0.36 -21.48
CA LYS A 42 7.60 -0.09 -21.81
C LYS A 42 8.10 -0.75 -23.11
N LYS A 43 7.61 -1.94 -23.48
CA LYS A 43 8.24 -2.76 -24.55
C LYS A 43 7.47 -2.80 -25.87
N LEU A 44 6.18 -2.52 -25.85
CA LEU A 44 5.35 -2.42 -27.04
C LEU A 44 4.68 -1.05 -26.98
N GLY A 45 4.92 -0.18 -27.96
CA GLY A 45 4.14 1.05 -28.09
C GLY A 45 2.65 0.71 -27.99
N SER A 46 1.95 1.37 -27.07
CA SER A 46 0.57 1.07 -26.71
C SER A 46 -0.33 1.04 -27.95
N LYS A 47 -1.15 -0.01 -28.07
CA LYS A 47 -2.16 -0.10 -29.14
C LYS A 47 -3.18 1.01 -28.92
N LYS A 48 -3.17 2.01 -29.79
CA LYS A 48 -4.12 3.14 -29.71
C LYS A 48 -5.56 2.59 -29.70
N PRO A 49 -6.39 2.98 -28.72
CA PRO A 49 -7.78 2.54 -28.69
C PRO A 49 -8.47 2.95 -29.99
N LYS A 50 -9.30 2.04 -30.53
CA LYS A 50 -9.99 2.27 -31.80
C LYS A 50 -11.01 3.39 -31.61
N MET A 51 -10.84 4.48 -32.37
CA MET A 51 -11.69 5.66 -32.29
C MET A 51 -13.15 5.27 -32.55
N ARG A 52 -14.00 5.45 -31.54
CA ARG A 52 -15.44 5.24 -31.68
C ARG A 52 -16.05 6.44 -32.38
N VAL A 53 -17.07 6.20 -33.22
CA VAL A 53 -17.84 7.29 -33.83
C VAL A 53 -18.74 7.89 -32.75
N THR A 54 -18.27 8.96 -32.13
CA THR A 54 -19.06 9.74 -31.17
C THR A 54 -20.07 10.62 -31.91
N LYS A 55 -21.30 10.70 -31.40
CA LYS A 55 -22.32 11.57 -31.99
C LYS A 55 -21.89 13.04 -31.85
N PRO A 56 -22.17 13.92 -32.82
CA PRO A 56 -21.81 15.34 -32.72
C PRO A 56 -22.32 15.99 -31.42
N SER A 57 -23.54 15.66 -30.99
CA SER A 57 -24.12 16.18 -29.73
C SER A 57 -23.35 15.78 -28.48
N GLU A 58 -22.59 14.69 -28.52
CA GLU A 58 -21.77 14.20 -27.41
C GLU A 58 -20.34 14.73 -27.51
N LYS A 59 -19.82 14.98 -28.72
CA LYS A 59 -18.53 15.66 -28.94
C LYS A 59 -18.52 17.13 -28.49
N PHE A 60 -19.67 17.79 -28.50
CA PHE A 60 -19.81 19.21 -28.12
C PHE A 60 -20.55 19.41 -26.79
N ARG A 61 -20.89 18.32 -26.09
CA ARG A 61 -21.46 18.42 -24.74
C ARG A 61 -20.33 18.68 -23.77
N PHE A 62 -20.29 19.87 -23.18
CA PHE A 62 -19.36 20.18 -22.10
C PHE A 62 -19.64 19.27 -20.90
N THR A 63 -18.67 18.43 -20.55
CA THR A 63 -18.61 17.74 -19.27
C THR A 63 -17.69 18.53 -18.37
N PHE A 64 -18.18 18.88 -17.18
CA PHE A 64 -17.40 19.61 -16.17
C PHE A 64 -16.72 18.68 -15.16
N ASP A 65 -17.07 17.39 -15.20
CA ASP A 65 -16.49 16.34 -14.38
C ASP A 65 -15.29 15.70 -15.09
N TRP A 66 -14.30 15.28 -14.30
CA TRP A 66 -13.19 14.47 -14.78
C TRP A 66 -13.66 13.04 -15.04
N GLU A 67 -13.19 12.44 -16.14
CA GLU A 67 -13.45 11.02 -16.39
C GLU A 67 -12.45 10.16 -15.61
N ASN A 68 -12.90 9.09 -14.95
CA ASN A 68 -12.00 8.21 -14.16
C ASN A 68 -10.88 7.56 -15.01
N THR A 69 -11.05 7.50 -16.34
CA THR A 69 -10.01 7.01 -17.26
C THR A 69 -8.89 8.02 -17.52
N GLU A 70 -9.08 9.27 -17.09
CA GLU A 70 -8.10 10.36 -17.13
C GLU A 70 -7.22 10.38 -15.88
N ASP A 71 -7.51 9.57 -14.86
CA ASP A 71 -6.68 9.44 -13.66
C ASP A 71 -5.31 8.80 -14.00
N LEU A 72 -4.22 9.54 -13.76
CA LEU A 72 -2.85 9.15 -14.11
C LEU A 72 -2.11 8.40 -12.98
N TYR A 73 -2.80 7.95 -11.93
CA TYR A 73 -2.17 7.44 -10.71
C TYR A 73 -2.46 5.97 -10.39
N GLU A 74 -3.03 5.21 -11.33
CA GLU A 74 -3.08 3.75 -11.19
C GLU A 74 -1.70 3.14 -11.54
N ASP A 75 -0.72 3.31 -10.64
CA ASP A 75 0.53 2.54 -10.67
C ASP A 75 0.38 1.34 -9.74
N LEU A 76 0.60 0.13 -10.25
CA LEU A 76 0.54 -1.13 -9.50
C LEU A 76 1.69 -1.30 -8.51
N ASN A 77 2.67 -0.41 -8.53
CA ASN A 77 3.78 -0.44 -7.62
C ASN A 77 3.35 -0.02 -6.20
N ILE A 78 3.49 -0.96 -5.27
CA ILE A 78 3.15 -0.82 -3.84
C ILE A 78 3.80 0.42 -3.21
N LEU A 79 5.01 0.80 -3.65
CA LEU A 79 5.72 1.99 -3.15
C LEU A 79 4.95 3.29 -3.43
N TYR A 80 4.20 3.36 -4.52
CA TYR A 80 3.38 4.52 -4.86
C TYR A 80 1.95 4.41 -4.32
N HIS A 81 1.48 3.22 -3.92
CA HIS A 81 0.19 3.09 -3.24
C HIS A 81 0.18 3.65 -1.82
N ASN A 82 1.31 3.52 -1.09
CA ASN A 82 1.48 4.13 0.21
C ASN A 82 2.81 4.90 0.24
N PRO A 83 2.86 6.08 -0.41
CA PRO A 83 4.07 6.88 -0.39
C PRO A 83 4.30 7.33 1.04
N ASP A 84 5.52 7.15 1.56
CA ASP A 84 5.89 7.62 2.89
C ASP A 84 5.56 9.11 3.00
N GLU A 85 4.47 9.42 3.71
CA GLU A 85 4.05 10.80 3.90
C GLU A 85 5.11 11.50 4.75
N ALA A 86 5.98 12.26 4.09
CA ALA A 86 7.04 13.01 4.75
C ALA A 86 6.42 13.85 5.88
N ARG A 87 6.98 13.74 7.09
CA ARG A 87 6.55 14.51 8.28
C ARG A 87 6.55 15.99 7.93
N ARG A 88 5.36 16.54 7.67
CA ARG A 88 5.22 17.88 7.08
C ARG A 88 5.80 18.94 8.02
N LEU A 89 6.71 19.76 7.48
CA LEU A 89 7.46 20.77 8.25
C LEU A 89 8.07 20.19 9.55
N PHE A 90 8.73 19.03 9.47
CA PHE A 90 9.33 18.34 10.62
C PHE A 90 8.32 17.99 11.73
N GLY A 91 7.04 17.81 11.39
CA GLY A 91 5.96 17.52 12.35
C GLY A 91 5.33 18.75 12.99
N ARG A 92 5.74 19.97 12.61
CA ARG A 92 5.15 21.23 13.08
C ARG A 92 4.06 21.77 12.15
N GLY A 93 3.93 21.21 10.96
CA GLY A 93 3.07 21.73 9.88
C GLY A 93 1.89 20.85 9.54
N PHE A 94 0.83 21.48 9.03
CA PHE A 94 -0.39 20.82 8.56
C PHE A 94 -0.61 21.05 7.06
N ARG A 95 -1.33 20.13 6.41
CA ARG A 95 -1.85 20.28 5.05
C ARG A 95 -2.96 21.34 5.08
N GLY A 96 -2.81 22.36 4.24
CA GLY A 96 -3.80 23.43 4.13
C GLY A 96 -5.17 22.89 3.69
N ARG A 97 -6.24 23.55 4.14
CA ARG A 97 -7.66 23.20 3.89
C ARG A 97 -8.15 21.85 4.44
N MET A 98 -7.26 21.01 4.99
CA MET A 98 -7.67 19.84 5.77
C MET A 98 -7.91 20.23 7.22
N ASP A 99 -8.80 19.52 7.90
CA ASP A 99 -9.09 19.76 9.32
C ASP A 99 -7.84 19.57 10.18
N ARG A 100 -7.63 20.45 11.17
CA ARG A 100 -6.44 20.41 12.01
C ARG A 100 -6.50 19.26 13.02
N CYS A 101 -7.66 19.05 13.64
CA CYS A 101 -7.83 18.04 14.68
C CYS A 101 -7.69 16.63 14.12
N GLU A 102 -8.19 16.39 12.91
CA GLU A 102 -8.02 15.11 12.21
C GLU A 102 -6.56 14.84 11.88
N GLN A 103 -5.84 15.84 11.39
CA GLN A 103 -4.41 15.70 11.08
C GLN A 103 -3.57 15.44 12.33
N GLU A 104 -3.85 16.12 13.44
CA GLU A 104 -3.17 15.86 14.72
C GLU A 104 -3.38 14.43 15.20
N LYS A 105 -4.62 13.91 15.09
CA LYS A 105 -4.93 12.52 15.46
C LYS A 105 -4.22 11.51 14.57
N LEU A 106 -4.21 11.72 13.27
CA LEU A 106 -3.52 10.85 12.31
C LEU A 106 -2.01 10.88 12.53
N ALA A 107 -1.43 12.07 12.70
CA ALA A 107 -0.01 12.22 13.00
C ALA A 107 0.35 11.46 14.28
N ALA A 108 -0.40 11.63 15.37
CA ALA A 108 -0.15 10.96 16.64
C ALA A 108 -0.19 9.42 16.52
N LYS A 109 -1.15 8.88 15.74
CA LYS A 109 -1.21 7.44 15.44
C LYS A 109 0.02 6.97 14.68
N ASN A 110 0.37 7.65 13.60
CA ASN A 110 1.53 7.31 12.78
C ASN A 110 2.84 7.38 13.58
N PHE A 111 3.01 8.38 14.46
CA PHE A 111 4.17 8.48 15.34
C PHE A 111 4.27 7.29 16.31
N LYS A 112 3.13 6.87 16.89
CA LYS A 112 3.09 5.72 17.79
C LYS A 112 3.45 4.42 17.05
N GLU A 113 2.86 4.20 15.89
CA GLU A 113 3.14 3.01 15.07
C GLU A 113 4.62 2.94 14.65
N MET A 114 5.20 4.06 14.22
CA MET A 114 6.63 4.14 13.90
C MET A 114 7.52 3.83 15.11
N HIS A 115 7.19 4.37 16.28
CA HIS A 115 7.92 4.11 17.51
C HIS A 115 7.84 2.63 17.92
N ASP A 116 6.64 2.04 17.83
CA ASP A 116 6.43 0.62 18.13
C ASP A 116 7.19 -0.28 17.15
N GLN A 117 7.23 0.07 15.85
CA GLN A 117 8.04 -0.65 14.85
C GLN A 117 9.54 -0.57 15.14
N ILE A 118 10.05 0.58 15.57
CA ILE A 118 11.47 0.75 15.93
C ILE A 118 11.79 -0.12 17.15
N LYS A 119 10.98 -0.01 18.20
CA LYS A 119 11.16 -0.82 19.42
C LYS A 119 11.13 -2.32 19.12
N ASN A 120 10.16 -2.78 18.32
CA ASN A 120 10.06 -4.19 17.95
C ASN A 120 11.21 -4.65 17.02
N LYS A 121 11.80 -3.76 16.23
CA LYS A 121 13.01 -4.06 15.44
C LYS A 121 14.25 -4.16 16.34
N ASP A 122 14.39 -3.28 17.32
CA ASP A 122 15.48 -3.32 18.29
C ASP A 122 15.40 -4.56 19.20
N ASP A 123 14.19 -5.01 19.54
CA ASP A 123 13.96 -6.28 20.27
C ASP A 123 14.26 -7.52 19.39
N SER A 124 14.18 -7.40 18.06
CA SER A 124 14.52 -8.47 17.11
C SER A 124 16.01 -8.49 16.72
N ILE A 125 16.70 -7.35 16.83
CA ILE A 125 18.14 -7.21 16.63
C ILE A 125 18.77 -7.19 18.01
N GLY A 126 18.75 -8.35 18.68
CA GLY A 126 19.35 -8.51 20.00
C GLY A 126 20.84 -8.11 20.00
N GLY A 127 21.15 -6.98 20.65
CA GLY A 127 22.08 -6.94 21.78
C GLY A 127 23.59 -7.15 21.59
N GLU A 128 24.14 -7.31 20.39
CA GLU A 128 25.59 -7.55 20.21
C GLU A 128 26.19 -6.78 19.02
N ALA A 129 26.37 -5.46 19.11
CA ALA A 129 27.23 -4.75 18.14
C ALA A 129 27.70 -3.33 18.52
N PHE A 130 27.24 -2.72 19.61
CA PHE A 130 27.53 -1.31 19.87
C PHE A 130 28.61 -1.02 20.94
N ASN A 131 29.17 -2.05 21.59
CA ASN A 131 30.23 -1.87 22.60
C ASN A 131 31.65 -2.20 22.12
N ASP A 132 31.84 -2.66 20.87
CA ASP A 132 33.17 -3.02 20.35
C ASP A 132 33.84 -1.93 19.49
N LEU A 133 33.25 -0.72 19.44
CA LEU A 133 33.84 0.43 18.76
C LEU A 133 34.09 1.61 19.71
N LEU A 134 34.53 1.31 20.93
CA LEU A 134 35.15 2.29 21.81
C LEU A 134 36.20 1.64 22.72
N ILE A 135 37.30 1.21 22.11
CA ILE A 135 38.64 1.16 22.72
C ILE A 135 39.61 1.84 21.75
#